data_AF-A0A914Q3X9-F1
#
_entry.id   AF-A0A914Q3X9-F1
#
_cell.length_a   1.000
_cell.length_b   1.000
_cell.length_c   1.000
_cell.angle_alpha   90.00
_cell.angle_beta   90.00
_cell.angle_gamma   90.00
#
_symmetry.space_group_name_H-M   'P 1'
#
loop_
_entity.id
_entity.type
_entity.pdbx_description
1 polymer ?
#
loop_
_entity_poly.entity_id
_entity_poly.type
_entity_poly.pdbx_seq_one_letter_code
_entity_poly.pdbx_strand_id
1 'polypeptide(L)'
;MIQCKEEYGKIQYEDEFVLLTEDFLIIKRYFFPLMKPKIIRNRDLRIAYFDSQENSKYGILRTWGKSNNDIYWAVDFRRCLPGEKFNKSNIVIDIEDGVKKGFTVKDAQSFFDSLRLYAPISLIIVDNLNI
;
A
#
# COMPACT_ATOMS: atom_id res chain seq x y z
N MET A 1 -19.67 -11.13 -7.37
CA MET A 1 -18.39 -10.61 -6.82
C MET A 1 -17.41 -11.76 -6.50
N ILE A 2 -17.36 -12.80 -7.35
CA ILE A 2 -16.59 -14.04 -7.10
C ILE A 2 -15.58 -14.30 -8.25
N GLN A 3 -15.71 -13.58 -9.37
CA GLN A 3 -14.99 -13.90 -10.62
C GLN A 3 -13.56 -13.33 -10.71
N CYS A 4 -13.09 -12.56 -9.72
CA CYS A 4 -11.73 -11.98 -9.73
C CYS A 4 -10.74 -12.67 -8.78
N LYS A 5 -11.14 -13.68 -7.98
CA LYS A 5 -10.22 -14.33 -7.02
C LYS A 5 -9.38 -15.46 -7.63
N GLU A 6 -9.81 -16.07 -8.73
CA GLU A 6 -9.10 -17.17 -9.36
C GLU A 6 -7.97 -16.72 -10.31
N GLU A 7 -7.97 -15.47 -10.79
CA GLU A 7 -6.97 -14.97 -11.77
C GLU A 7 -5.61 -14.59 -11.16
N TYR A 8 -5.50 -14.38 -9.85
CA TYR A 8 -4.31 -13.76 -9.23
C TYR A 8 -3.54 -14.67 -8.27
N GLY A 9 -3.91 -15.96 -8.19
CA GLY A 9 -3.26 -16.93 -7.32
C GLY A 9 -3.78 -16.92 -5.87
N LYS A 10 -3.12 -17.69 -5.01
CA LYS A 10 -3.53 -17.85 -3.60
C LYS A 10 -3.36 -16.54 -2.83
N ILE A 11 -4.40 -16.15 -2.08
CA ILE A 11 -4.40 -14.95 -1.24
C ILE A 11 -3.56 -15.22 0.01
N GLN A 12 -2.63 -14.31 0.30
CA GLN A 12 -1.73 -14.39 1.46
C GLN A 12 -2.11 -13.33 2.50
N TYR A 13 -2.53 -12.16 2.04
CA TYR A 13 -3.06 -11.10 2.89
C TYR A 13 -4.14 -10.31 2.14
N GLU A 14 -5.21 -9.93 2.84
CA GLU A 14 -6.26 -9.10 2.27
C GLU A 14 -6.86 -8.18 3.35
N ASP A 15 -6.97 -6.89 3.04
CA ASP A 15 -7.79 -5.94 3.80
C ASP A 15 -8.64 -5.05 2.87
N GLU A 16 -9.19 -3.95 3.38
CA GLU A 16 -10.03 -3.05 2.57
C GLU A 16 -9.28 -2.22 1.52
N PHE A 17 -7.96 -2.09 1.65
CA PHE A 17 -7.10 -1.24 0.84
C PHE A 17 -6.13 -2.02 -0.04
N VAL A 18 -5.75 -3.23 0.35
CA VAL A 18 -4.76 -4.02 -0.36
C VAL A 18 -5.13 -5.51 -0.40
N LEU A 19 -4.66 -6.17 -1.44
CA LEU A 19 -4.68 -7.61 -1.61
C LEU A 19 -3.27 -8.04 -2.02
N LEU A 20 -2.70 -9.00 -1.31
CA LEU A 20 -1.41 -9.60 -1.61
C LEU A 20 -1.63 -11.08 -1.94
N THR A 21 -1.14 -11.48 -3.09
CA THR A 21 -1.06 -12.88 -3.53
C THR A 21 0.40 -13.29 -3.68
N GLU A 22 0.64 -14.52 -4.12
CA GLU A 22 1.99 -15.04 -4.35
C GLU A 22 2.75 -14.24 -5.42
N ASP A 23 2.05 -13.78 -6.46
CA ASP A 23 2.66 -13.09 -7.59
C ASP A 23 2.45 -11.57 -7.59
N PHE A 24 1.38 -11.09 -6.94
CA PHE A 24 0.93 -9.72 -7.10
C PHE A 24 0.62 -9.00 -5.77
N LEU A 25 1.03 -7.74 -5.73
CA LEU A 25 0.54 -6.73 -4.81
C LEU A 25 -0.51 -5.88 -5.53
N ILE A 26 -1.73 -5.92 -5.03
CA ILE A 26 -2.89 -5.26 -5.62
C ILE A 26 -3.36 -4.17 -4.66
N ILE A 27 -3.09 -2.92 -5.01
CA ILE A 27 -3.56 -1.76 -4.26
C ILE A 27 -4.97 -1.42 -4.75
N LYS A 28 -5.96 -1.56 -3.87
CA LYS A 28 -7.37 -1.30 -4.16
C LYS A 28 -7.59 0.22 -4.24
N ARG A 29 -8.57 0.65 -5.06
CA ARG A 29 -9.00 2.05 -5.16
C ARG A 29 -7.85 3.03 -5.45
N TYR A 30 -6.90 2.63 -6.30
CA TYR A 30 -5.72 3.42 -6.60
C TYR A 30 -6.04 4.61 -7.51
N PHE A 31 -6.63 4.37 -8.68
CA PHE A 31 -6.91 5.42 -9.66
C PHE A 31 -8.30 6.04 -9.47
N PHE A 32 -8.38 7.13 -8.69
CA PHE A 32 -9.57 7.98 -8.60
C PHE A 32 -9.76 8.82 -9.89
N PRO A 33 -10.99 9.04 -10.40
CA PRO A 33 -12.31 8.71 -9.81
C PRO A 33 -12.81 7.29 -10.08
N LEU A 34 -12.19 6.55 -11.00
CA LEU A 34 -12.69 5.23 -11.42
C LEU A 34 -12.44 4.11 -10.39
N MET A 35 -11.73 4.40 -9.30
CA MET A 35 -11.35 3.47 -8.23
C MET A 35 -10.67 2.18 -8.75
N LYS A 36 -10.02 2.25 -9.92
CA LYS A 36 -9.34 1.09 -10.50
C LYS A 36 -8.16 0.68 -9.63
N PRO A 37 -7.94 -0.63 -9.41
CA PRO A 37 -6.80 -1.10 -8.64
C PRO A 37 -5.49 -0.86 -9.40
N LYS A 38 -4.38 -0.76 -8.67
CA LYS A 38 -3.03 -0.83 -9.22
C LYS A 38 -2.46 -2.20 -8.89
N ILE A 39 -2.09 -2.94 -9.94
CA ILE A 39 -1.51 -4.27 -9.83
C ILE A 39 -0.01 -4.13 -10.06
N ILE A 40 0.77 -4.71 -9.16
CA ILE A 40 2.24 -4.70 -9.16
C ILE A 40 2.69 -6.15 -9.00
N ARG A 41 3.67 -6.60 -9.78
CA ARG A 41 4.25 -7.92 -9.55
C ARG A 41 5.17 -7.86 -8.35
N ASN A 42 5.09 -8.85 -7.46
CA ASN A 42 5.91 -8.90 -6.26
C ASN A 42 7.41 -8.82 -6.59
N ARG A 43 7.84 -9.46 -7.70
CA ARG A 43 9.23 -9.43 -8.17
C ARG A 43 9.77 -8.03 -8.54
N ASP A 44 8.88 -7.07 -8.80
CA ASP A 44 9.25 -5.72 -9.20
C ASP A 44 9.40 -4.79 -7.97
N LEU A 45 9.05 -5.26 -6.77
CA LEU A 45 9.20 -4.50 -5.53
C LEU A 45 10.69 -4.26 -5.21
N ARG A 46 11.04 -3.02 -4.85
CA ARG A 46 12.41 -2.62 -4.52
C ARG A 46 12.53 -2.08 -3.11
N ILE A 47 11.65 -1.14 -2.77
CA ILE A 47 11.65 -0.51 -1.44
C ILE A 47 10.22 -0.41 -0.93
N ALA A 48 10.02 -0.80 0.33
CA ALA A 48 8.77 -0.62 1.05
C ALA A 48 9.02 0.24 2.29
N TYR A 49 8.48 1.46 2.27
CA TYR A 49 8.49 2.34 3.42
C TYR A 49 7.19 2.18 4.19
N PHE A 50 7.25 2.27 5.51
CA PHE A 50 6.04 2.28 6.33
C PHE A 50 6.14 3.22 7.52
N ASP A 51 4.98 3.75 7.92
CA ASP A 51 4.82 4.50 9.17
C ASP A 51 3.40 4.33 9.69
N SER A 52 3.24 4.38 11.02
CA SER A 52 1.93 4.37 11.65
C SER A 52 1.13 5.62 11.25
N GLN A 53 -0.17 5.45 10.97
CA GLN A 53 -1.05 6.60 10.74
C GLN A 53 -1.20 7.48 11.99
N GLU A 54 -0.94 6.92 13.18
CA GLU A 54 -0.95 7.68 14.45
C GLU A 54 0.16 8.75 14.49
N ASN A 55 1.31 8.46 13.86
CA ASN A 55 2.43 9.41 13.74
C ASN A 55 2.15 10.52 12.72
N SER A 56 1.16 10.31 11.84
CA SER A 56 0.86 11.24 10.75
C SER A 56 0.10 12.46 11.24
N LYS A 57 0.66 13.65 11.08
CA LYS A 57 -0.05 14.91 11.37
C LYS A 57 -1.17 15.15 10.34
N TYR A 58 -2.27 15.75 10.80
CA TYR A 58 -3.40 16.11 9.95
C TYR A 58 -2.94 17.00 8.78
N GLY A 59 -3.37 16.68 7.55
CA GLY A 59 -3.14 17.51 6.36
C GLY A 59 -1.75 17.38 5.71
N ILE A 60 -0.80 16.64 6.31
CA ILE A 60 0.52 16.38 5.70
C ILE A 60 0.41 15.31 4.61
N LEU A 61 -0.28 14.21 4.91
CA LEU A 61 -0.48 13.13 3.95
C LEU A 61 -1.71 13.36 3.10
N ARG A 62 -1.62 13.04 1.81
CA ARG A 62 -2.73 13.13 0.88
C ARG A 62 -3.70 11.98 1.13
N THR A 63 -4.99 12.29 1.13
CA THR A 63 -6.08 11.31 1.16
C THR A 63 -6.22 10.55 -0.17
N TRP A 64 -5.77 11.13 -1.29
CA TRP A 64 -5.64 10.49 -2.60
C TRP A 64 -4.78 11.33 -3.56
N GLY A 65 -4.31 10.74 -4.66
CA GLY A 65 -3.64 11.44 -5.75
C GLY A 65 -2.15 11.69 -5.53
N LYS A 66 -1.53 12.46 -6.43
CA LYS A 66 -0.08 12.74 -6.41
C LYS A 66 0.28 13.77 -5.33
N SER A 67 1.28 13.46 -4.50
CA SER A 67 1.96 14.38 -3.59
C SER A 67 3.22 14.98 -4.22
N ASN A 68 3.83 15.97 -3.56
CA ASN A 68 5.01 16.67 -4.08
C ASN A 68 6.26 15.78 -4.17
N ASN A 69 6.31 14.67 -3.43
CA ASN A 69 7.48 13.77 -3.36
C ASN A 69 7.35 12.57 -4.33
N ASP A 70 6.64 12.77 -5.45
CA ASP A 70 6.35 11.74 -6.45
C ASP A 70 5.68 10.48 -5.92
N ILE A 71 4.88 10.61 -4.85
CA ILE A 71 4.04 9.53 -4.34
C ILE A 71 2.63 9.74 -4.84
N TYR A 72 2.06 8.74 -5.50
CA TYR A 72 0.65 8.72 -5.82
C TYR A 72 -0.08 7.83 -4.82
N TRP A 73 -1.03 8.43 -4.10
CA TRP A 73 -1.79 7.81 -3.02
C TRP A 73 -3.11 7.20 -3.51
N ALA A 74 -3.33 5.95 -3.12
CA ALA A 74 -4.64 5.31 -3.18
C ALA A 74 -5.63 6.02 -2.25
N VAL A 75 -6.91 5.92 -2.61
CA VAL A 75 -7.98 6.61 -1.89
C VAL A 75 -8.16 6.04 -0.49
N ASP A 76 -7.95 6.91 0.48
CA ASP A 76 -8.36 6.73 1.86
C ASP A 76 -8.77 8.11 2.43
N PHE A 77 -10.07 8.39 2.35
CA PHE A 77 -10.64 9.63 2.88
C PHE A 77 -10.55 9.72 4.41
N ARG A 78 -10.29 8.59 5.09
CA ARG A 78 -10.22 8.52 6.55
C ARG A 78 -8.79 8.62 7.08
N ARG A 79 -7.78 8.51 6.21
CA ARG A 79 -6.33 8.61 6.53
C ARG A 79 -5.99 9.78 7.44
N CYS A 80 -6.64 10.93 7.22
CA CYS A 80 -6.38 12.14 7.98
C CYS A 80 -7.39 12.40 9.10
N LEU A 81 -8.50 11.67 9.18
CA LEU A 81 -9.55 11.98 10.15
C LEU A 81 -9.10 11.62 11.58
N PRO A 82 -9.29 12.52 12.57
CA PRO A 82 -9.06 12.19 13.98
C PRO A 82 -9.89 10.97 14.41
N GLY A 83 -9.28 10.05 15.17
CA GLY A 83 -9.95 8.84 15.69
C GLY A 83 -9.98 7.64 14.74
N GLU A 84 -9.76 7.83 13.44
CA GLU A 84 -9.78 6.73 12.43
C GLU A 84 -8.39 6.20 12.07
N LYS A 85 -7.35 6.63 12.80
CA LYS A 85 -5.92 6.33 12.54
C LYS A 85 -5.40 5.09 13.25
N PHE A 86 -6.10 4.61 14.27
CA PHE A 86 -5.67 3.48 15.09
C PHE A 86 -5.56 2.21 14.24
N ASN A 87 -4.51 1.43 14.50
CA ASN A 87 -4.24 0.17 13.80
C ASN A 87 -4.29 0.33 12.27
N LYS A 88 -3.69 1.40 11.75
CA LYS A 88 -3.47 1.58 10.31
C LYS A 88 -2.07 2.11 10.09
N SER A 89 -1.45 1.66 9.02
CA SER A 89 -0.15 2.15 8.58
C SER A 89 -0.25 2.71 7.16
N ASN A 90 0.54 3.73 6.90
CA ASN A 90 0.79 4.20 5.55
C ASN A 90 1.95 3.37 4.99
N ILE A 91 1.73 2.77 3.82
CA ILE A 91 2.75 2.03 3.09
C ILE A 91 3.06 2.80 1.82
N VAL A 92 4.35 2.91 1.48
CA VAL A 92 4.80 3.45 0.20
C VAL A 92 5.71 2.43 -0.46
N ILE A 93 5.34 2.02 -1.68
CA ILE A 93 6.11 1.06 -2.47
C ILE A 93 6.83 1.79 -3.59
N ASP A 94 8.14 1.58 -3.68
CA ASP A 94 8.97 1.95 -4.82
C ASP A 94 9.29 0.71 -5.66
N ILE A 95 9.05 0.83 -6.96
CA ILE A 95 9.43 -0.14 -8.00
C ILE A 95 10.36 0.50 -9.04
N GLU A 96 10.89 1.69 -8.74
CA GLU A 96 11.82 2.46 -9.57
C GLU A 96 11.26 2.89 -10.94
N ASP A 97 9.94 3.04 -11.06
CA ASP A 97 9.28 3.55 -12.28
C ASP A 97 9.02 5.07 -12.26
N GLY A 98 9.64 5.78 -11.31
CA GLY A 98 9.53 7.23 -11.15
C GLY A 98 8.33 7.73 -10.35
N VAL A 99 7.36 6.89 -9.99
CA VAL A 99 6.23 7.27 -9.12
C VAL A 99 6.02 6.22 -8.04
N LYS A 100 6.17 6.59 -6.78
CA LYS A 100 5.95 5.71 -5.63
C LYS A 100 4.46 5.50 -5.36
N LYS A 101 4.08 4.33 -4.83
CA LYS A 101 2.68 3.94 -4.63
C LYS A 101 2.35 3.99 -3.15
N GLY A 102 1.63 5.03 -2.74
CA GLY A 102 1.16 5.19 -1.37
C GLY A 102 -0.20 4.52 -1.16
N PHE A 103 -0.39 3.80 -0.06
CA PHE A 103 -1.68 3.22 0.33
C PHE A 103 -1.76 3.00 1.84
N THR A 104 -2.91 2.51 2.29
CA THR A 104 -3.17 2.20 3.71
C THR A 104 -3.14 0.69 3.88
N VAL A 105 -2.71 0.22 5.06
CA VAL A 105 -2.80 -1.18 5.49
C VAL A 105 -3.29 -1.21 6.94
N LYS A 106 -4.23 -2.12 7.27
CA LYS A 106 -4.76 -2.26 8.64
C LYS A 106 -3.83 -3.01 9.59
N ASP A 107 -3.12 -4.00 9.08
CA ASP A 107 -2.16 -4.77 9.88
C ASP A 107 -0.84 -4.86 9.13
N ALA A 108 0.03 -3.88 9.40
CA ALA A 108 1.34 -3.81 8.74
C ALA A 108 2.21 -5.02 9.08
N GLN A 109 2.10 -5.57 10.29
CA GLN A 109 2.89 -6.73 10.70
C GLN A 109 2.52 -7.95 9.85
N SER A 110 1.23 -8.33 9.85
CA SER A 110 0.75 -9.46 9.05
C SER A 110 0.97 -9.26 7.54
N PHE A 111 0.85 -8.01 7.07
CA PHE A 111 1.15 -7.66 5.69
C PHE A 111 2.62 -7.89 5.34
N PHE A 112 3.56 -7.39 6.15
CA PHE A 112 4.99 -7.55 5.88
C PHE A 112 5.48 -8.99 6.07
N ASP A 113 4.93 -9.72 7.04
CA ASP A 113 5.24 -11.14 7.21
C ASP A 113 4.83 -11.95 5.98
N SER A 114 3.68 -11.62 5.39
CA SER A 114 3.25 -12.21 4.12
C SER A 114 4.11 -11.72 2.95
N LEU A 115 4.40 -10.41 2.87
CA LEU A 115 5.16 -9.81 1.77
C LEU A 115 6.58 -10.38 1.66
N ARG A 116 7.25 -10.60 2.80
CA ARG A 116 8.62 -11.16 2.85
C ARG A 116 8.74 -12.54 2.23
N LEU A 117 7.67 -13.34 2.23
CA LEU A 117 7.68 -14.68 1.66
C LEU A 117 7.65 -14.67 0.13
N TYR A 118 7.11 -13.61 -0.46
CA TYR A 118 6.81 -13.55 -1.90
C TYR A 118 7.49 -12.40 -2.64
N ALA A 119 8.07 -11.44 -1.92
CA ALA A 119 8.89 -10.39 -2.50
C ALA A 119 10.33 -10.89 -2.76
N PRO A 120 11.09 -10.21 -3.64
CA PRO A 120 12.51 -10.45 -3.81
C PRO A 120 13.26 -10.35 -2.49
N ILE A 121 14.29 -11.19 -2.34
CA ILE A 121 15.24 -11.10 -1.22
C ILE A 121 15.89 -9.71 -1.14
N SER A 122 15.99 -9.00 -2.27
CA SER A 122 16.51 -7.64 -2.35
C SER A 122 15.54 -6.55 -1.92
N LEU A 123 14.29 -6.87 -1.53
CA LEU A 123 13.35 -5.88 -1.04
C LEU A 123 13.87 -5.23 0.24
N ILE A 124 14.04 -3.92 0.22
CA ILE A 124 14.42 -3.13 1.39
C ILE A 124 13.14 -2.66 2.09
N ILE A 125 13.02 -2.95 3.38
CA ILE A 125 11.92 -2.44 4.22
C ILE A 125 12.49 -1.37 5.14
N VAL A 126 11.92 -0.16 5.07
CA VAL A 126 12.39 1.02 5.80
C VAL A 126 11.28 1.53 6.73
N ASP A 127 11.62 1.69 7.99
CA ASP A 127 10.78 2.35 8.99
C ASP A 127 10.91 3.88 8.89
N ASN A 128 9.82 4.58 9.18
CA ASN A 128 9.69 6.03 9.13
C ASN A 128 9.60 6.59 7.69
N LEU A 129 8.40 7.04 7.34
CA LEU A 129 8.16 7.87 6.18
C LEU A 129 8.68 9.29 6.45
N ASN A 130 9.97 9.55 6.18
CA ASN A 130 10.50 10.92 6.08
C ASN A 130 10.01 11.57 4.77
N ILE A 131 8.70 11.75 4.63
CA ILE A 131 8.01 12.35 3.48
C ILE A 131 7.49 13.73 3.87
#